data_AF-A0A2P8ABD1-F1
#
_entry.id   AF-A0A2P8ABD1-F1
#
_cell.length_a   1.000
_cell.length_b   1.000
_cell.length_c   1.000
_cell.angle_alpha   90.00
_cell.angle_beta   90.00
_cell.angle_gamma   90.00
#
_symmetry.space_group_name_H-M   'P 1'
#
loop_
_entity.id
_entity.type
_entity.pdbx_description
1 polymer ?
#
loop_
_entity_poly.entity_id
_entity_poly.type
_entity_poly.pdbx_seq_one_letter_code
_entity_poly.pdbx_strand_id
1 'polypeptide(L)'
;MTGTSDSDGMQEKKDSPMDVDFPNKEPESDYQPEPDEIYRSDLLAVRPVPNAGLGLFATAPIPAGTRLIRESPLLTLSDMADLPDLYAKVIALSPSRRSHFWSLAAYRRRHDEVDWIPAIRSTYGEDCDDFDALCDKVLHAWLIYETNRFTVRSEGGARDQMGLFPLAARLNHSCRPNVFHRHNHLIGRLTIHALRDIEAGEEVCTSYIDVVHPMRERRRILRHWGFKCACGECRHPGAAGEHRRKRLEEMTAKMRKEEQRRAMMNWDRWDYARSLGVLEEMVALMGEEGLDESDTLGEVVGLGAEYAMNVGWWDMAKEWAQRACEIEERCLGRDGSEWLEARERLAEAEKGPAVPE
;
A
#
# COMPACT_ATOMS: atom_id res chain seq x y z
N MET A 1 35.12 62.90 -12.72
CA MET A 1 33.74 63.37 -12.51
C MET A 1 32.89 62.44 -13.37
N THR A 2 32.08 61.50 -12.90
CA THR A 2 31.32 61.21 -11.68
C THR A 2 31.03 59.69 -11.76
N GLY A 3 31.13 58.81 -10.76
CA GLY A 3 30.80 58.92 -9.34
C GLY A 3 29.35 58.49 -9.12
N THR A 4 29.10 57.19 -8.80
CA THR A 4 27.93 56.57 -8.12
C THR A 4 27.97 55.06 -8.36
N SER A 5 27.78 54.13 -7.44
CA SER A 5 27.67 54.10 -5.97
C SER A 5 27.55 52.61 -5.64
N ASP A 6 28.50 52.07 -4.90
CA ASP A 6 28.42 50.74 -4.31
C ASP A 6 27.33 50.73 -3.24
N SER A 7 26.46 49.72 -3.28
CA SER A 7 25.67 49.32 -2.12
C SER A 7 25.76 47.81 -2.00
N ASP A 8 26.67 47.37 -1.13
CA ASP A 8 26.75 46.03 -0.57
C ASP A 8 25.40 45.63 0.01
N GLY A 9 24.75 44.68 -0.66
CA GLY A 9 23.61 43.94 -0.13
C GLY A 9 24.06 42.53 0.24
N MET A 10 24.74 42.41 1.37
CA MET A 10 25.01 41.13 2.01
C MET A 10 23.65 40.49 2.35
N GLN A 11 23.20 39.54 1.53
CA GLN A 11 22.05 38.70 1.88
C GLN A 11 22.46 37.82 3.06
N GLU A 12 22.10 38.29 4.25
CA GLU A 12 22.05 37.48 5.46
C GLU A 12 21.31 36.18 5.15
N LYS A 13 22.02 35.05 5.30
CA LYS A 13 21.39 33.75 5.48
C LYS A 13 20.49 33.89 6.70
N LYS A 14 19.18 34.00 6.48
CA LYS A 14 18.22 33.76 7.56
C LYS A 14 18.32 32.28 7.88
N ASP A 15 18.99 32.01 9.00
CA ASP A 15 19.02 30.72 9.65
C ASP A 15 17.59 30.15 9.70
N SER A 16 17.39 29.05 9.00
CA SER A 16 16.12 28.33 8.96
C SER A 16 15.95 27.62 10.30
N PRO A 17 14.79 27.72 10.96
CA PRO A 17 14.62 27.12 12.28
C PRO A 17 14.55 25.59 12.15
N MET A 18 15.59 24.96 12.69
CA MET A 18 15.62 23.58 13.19
C MET A 18 15.54 22.46 12.14
N ASP A 19 16.67 22.20 11.50
CA ASP A 19 17.06 20.84 11.07
C ASP A 19 17.27 19.97 12.33
N VAL A 20 16.18 19.50 12.95
CA VAL A 20 16.27 18.43 13.95
C VAL A 20 16.36 17.11 13.17
N ASP A 21 17.58 16.63 13.00
CA ASP A 21 17.84 15.26 12.57
C ASP A 21 17.34 14.36 13.71
N PHE A 22 16.17 13.72 13.54
CA PHE A 22 15.68 12.75 14.52
C PHE A 22 16.52 11.49 14.34
N PRO A 23 17.41 11.14 15.29
CA PRO A 23 18.23 9.97 15.13
C PRO A 23 17.31 8.75 15.05
N ASN A 24 17.40 8.01 13.94
CA ASN A 24 17.01 6.59 13.87
C ASN A 24 17.93 5.80 14.81
N LYS A 25 17.82 6.02 16.11
CA LYS A 25 18.44 5.17 17.12
C LYS A 25 17.42 4.10 17.42
N GLU A 26 17.72 2.88 17.02
CA GLU A 26 16.97 1.72 17.47
C GLU A 26 16.98 1.73 19.00
N PRO A 27 15.82 1.82 19.69
CA PRO A 27 15.76 1.18 20.99
C PRO A 27 15.92 -0.32 20.74
N GLU A 28 16.65 -1.01 21.61
CA GLU A 28 16.52 -2.47 21.72
C GLU A 28 15.03 -2.76 21.89
N SER A 29 14.40 -3.26 20.84
CA SER A 29 12.95 -3.47 20.82
C SER A 29 12.68 -4.80 21.50
N ASP A 30 12.32 -4.75 22.78
CA ASP A 30 11.76 -5.89 23.53
C ASP A 30 10.32 -6.22 23.08
N TYR A 31 9.90 -5.78 21.89
CA TYR A 31 8.57 -6.10 21.35
C TYR A 31 8.48 -7.60 21.12
N GLN A 32 7.71 -8.27 21.97
CA GLN A 32 7.30 -9.64 21.76
C GLN A 32 6.04 -9.61 20.89
N PRO A 33 6.04 -10.25 19.71
CA PRO A 33 4.83 -10.38 18.91
C PRO A 33 3.72 -11.05 19.72
N GLU A 34 2.48 -10.64 19.51
CA GLU A 34 1.32 -11.28 20.17
C GLU A 34 1.26 -12.77 19.77
N PRO A 35 0.67 -13.67 20.60
CA PRO A 35 0.73 -15.13 20.38
C PRO A 35 0.16 -15.62 19.04
N ASP A 36 -0.68 -14.81 18.39
CA ASP A 36 -1.26 -15.04 17.09
C ASP A 36 -0.60 -14.22 15.96
N GLU A 37 0.52 -13.54 16.21
CA GLU A 37 1.27 -12.90 15.14
C GLU A 37 2.17 -13.93 14.45
N ILE A 38 2.21 -13.87 13.12
CA ILE A 38 3.17 -14.65 12.33
C ILE A 38 4.24 -13.66 11.91
N TYR A 39 5.47 -13.91 12.33
CA TYR A 39 6.66 -13.30 11.76
C TYR A 39 7.66 -14.41 11.49
N ARG A 40 7.88 -14.73 10.20
CA ARG A 40 8.81 -15.79 9.77
C ARG A 40 10.27 -15.33 9.93
N SER A 41 10.73 -15.12 11.15
CA SER A 41 12.11 -14.76 11.49
C SER A 41 13.13 -15.82 11.06
N ASP A 42 12.68 -17.05 10.84
CA ASP A 42 13.44 -18.12 10.21
C ASP A 42 13.73 -17.87 8.72
N LEU A 43 12.87 -17.10 8.05
CA LEU A 43 12.98 -16.74 6.62
C LEU A 43 13.38 -15.28 6.37
N LEU A 44 13.29 -14.41 7.38
CA LEU A 44 13.44 -12.96 7.23
C LEU A 44 14.48 -12.38 8.19
N ALA A 45 15.33 -11.50 7.67
CA ALA A 45 16.24 -10.69 8.45
C ALA A 45 16.10 -9.21 8.08
N VAL A 46 16.12 -8.33 9.09
CA VAL A 46 16.21 -6.89 8.90
C VAL A 46 17.66 -6.53 8.58
N ARG A 47 17.89 -5.71 7.55
CA ARG A 47 19.22 -5.22 7.19
C ARG A 47 19.18 -3.74 6.77
N PRO A 48 20.28 -2.99 6.94
CA PRO A 48 20.40 -1.64 6.39
C PRO A 48 20.34 -1.62 4.85
N VAL A 49 19.61 -0.65 4.30
CA VAL A 49 19.48 -0.43 2.86
C VAL A 49 19.92 1.00 2.53
N PRO A 50 20.91 1.17 1.65
CA PRO A 50 21.38 2.51 1.26
C PRO A 50 20.23 3.37 0.73
N ASN A 51 20.03 4.55 1.33
CA ASN A 51 19.00 5.53 0.98
C ASN A 51 17.53 5.08 1.25
N ALA A 52 17.32 3.96 1.95
CA ALA A 52 15.99 3.51 2.37
C ALA A 52 15.91 3.13 3.87
N GLY A 53 17.01 3.30 4.62
CA GLY A 53 17.04 2.99 6.04
C GLY A 53 17.21 1.50 6.27
N LEU A 54 16.12 0.81 6.57
CA LEU A 54 16.09 -0.64 6.83
C LEU A 54 15.21 -1.34 5.79
N GLY A 55 15.48 -2.62 5.54
CA GLY A 55 14.69 -3.47 4.67
C GLY A 55 14.65 -4.91 5.19
N LEU A 56 13.66 -5.67 4.74
CA LEU A 56 13.55 -7.10 5.01
C LEU A 56 14.22 -7.91 3.90
N PHE A 57 14.98 -8.93 4.27
CA PHE A 57 15.70 -9.79 3.33
C PHE A 57 15.42 -11.26 3.61
N ALA A 58 15.27 -12.04 2.53
CA ALA A 58 15.14 -13.48 2.62
C ALA A 58 16.46 -14.10 3.13
N THR A 59 16.38 -14.97 4.13
CA THR A 59 17.54 -15.72 4.67
C THR A 59 17.68 -17.11 4.03
N ALA A 60 16.61 -17.60 3.41
CA ALA A 60 16.51 -18.87 2.70
C ALA A 60 15.55 -18.71 1.50
N PRO A 61 15.49 -19.65 0.55
CA PRO A 61 14.49 -19.62 -0.52
C PRO A 61 13.06 -19.66 0.06
N ILE A 62 12.18 -18.78 -0.44
CA ILE A 62 10.79 -18.66 -0.01
C ILE A 62 9.88 -19.01 -1.20
N PRO A 63 9.07 -20.07 -1.13
CA PRO A 63 8.12 -20.39 -2.19
C PRO A 63 7.00 -19.36 -2.34
N ALA A 64 6.50 -19.19 -3.56
CA ALA A 64 5.31 -18.40 -3.86
C ALA A 64 4.11 -18.83 -2.99
N GLY A 65 3.28 -17.87 -2.58
CA GLY A 65 2.12 -18.07 -1.70
C GLY A 65 2.46 -18.22 -0.22
N THR A 66 3.74 -18.25 0.17
CA THR A 66 4.12 -18.32 1.59
C THR A 66 3.66 -17.08 2.34
N ARG A 67 2.87 -17.26 3.42
CA ARG A 67 2.55 -16.19 4.37
C ARG A 67 3.78 -15.87 5.23
N LEU A 68 4.31 -14.66 5.07
CA LEU A 68 5.52 -14.20 5.73
C LEU A 68 5.22 -13.43 7.01
N ILE A 69 4.20 -12.57 6.96
CA ILE A 69 3.79 -11.73 8.09
C ILE A 69 2.26 -11.83 8.26
N ARG A 70 1.82 -11.94 9.52
CA ARG A 70 0.46 -11.71 10.00
C ARG A 70 0.57 -10.84 11.24
N GLU A 71 0.17 -9.59 11.13
CA GLU A 71 0.45 -8.57 12.14
C GLU A 71 -0.84 -7.86 12.60
N SER A 72 -0.96 -7.65 13.91
CA SER A 72 -2.03 -6.83 14.50
C SER A 72 -1.69 -5.35 14.36
N PRO A 73 -2.66 -4.46 14.18
CA PRO A 73 -2.37 -3.03 14.15
C PRO A 73 -1.77 -2.58 15.49
N LEU A 74 -0.69 -1.80 15.44
CA LEU A 74 -0.17 -1.09 16.61
C LEU A 74 -1.22 -0.08 17.11
N LEU A 75 -1.82 0.63 16.15
CA LEU A 75 -2.98 1.50 16.29
C LEU A 75 -3.73 1.56 14.96
N THR A 76 -5.02 1.89 15.04
CA THR A 76 -5.85 2.26 13.89
C THR A 76 -6.42 3.66 14.09
N LEU A 77 -6.65 4.35 12.98
CA LEU A 77 -7.17 5.71 12.93
C LEU A 77 -8.17 5.81 11.76
N SER A 78 -9.27 6.52 11.99
CA SER A 78 -10.25 6.83 10.94
C SER A 78 -9.67 7.83 9.94
N ASP A 79 -10.09 7.77 8.68
CA ASP A 79 -9.70 8.75 7.65
C ASP A 79 -10.17 10.19 7.97
N MET A 80 -11.13 10.33 8.90
CA MET A 80 -11.64 11.63 9.35
C MET A 80 -10.87 12.20 10.55
N ALA A 81 -9.93 11.45 11.12
CA ALA A 81 -9.21 11.84 12.32
C ALA A 81 -8.02 12.77 12.00
N ASP A 82 -7.59 13.53 13.00
CA ASP A 82 -6.55 14.54 12.87
C ASP A 82 -5.29 14.26 13.71
N LEU A 83 -4.36 15.23 13.72
CA LEU A 83 -3.11 15.16 14.47
C LEU A 83 -3.33 14.93 15.97
N PRO A 84 -4.19 15.72 16.66
CA PRO A 84 -4.58 15.46 18.03
C PRO A 84 -5.10 14.04 18.30
N ASP A 85 -6.00 13.52 17.45
CA ASP A 85 -6.57 12.17 17.61
C ASP A 85 -5.51 11.08 17.58
N LEU A 86 -4.56 11.19 16.63
CA LEU A 86 -3.43 10.27 16.55
C LEU A 86 -2.59 10.34 17.82
N TYR A 87 -2.22 11.55 18.26
CA TYR A 87 -1.35 11.70 19.42
C TYR A 87 -1.97 11.15 20.71
N ALA A 88 -3.29 11.32 20.89
CA ALA A 88 -4.03 10.71 22.00
C ALA A 88 -3.89 9.18 22.00
N LYS A 89 -3.98 8.54 20.84
CA LYS A 89 -3.76 7.09 20.70
C LYS A 89 -2.32 6.70 21.01
N VAL A 90 -1.34 7.47 20.55
CA VAL A 90 0.10 7.21 20.78
C VAL A 90 0.45 7.28 22.26
N ILE A 91 -0.04 8.28 23.00
CA ILE A 91 0.24 8.41 24.44
C ILE A 91 -0.42 7.31 25.26
N ALA A 92 -1.57 6.80 24.79
CA ALA A 92 -2.31 5.69 25.41
C ALA A 92 -1.69 4.30 25.15
N LEU A 93 -0.73 4.18 24.24
CA LEU A 93 0.00 2.92 24.02
C LEU A 93 0.80 2.52 25.27
N SER A 94 0.94 1.21 25.49
CA SER A 94 1.86 0.68 26.50
C SER A 94 3.31 1.14 26.23
N PRO A 95 4.19 1.24 27.24
CA PRO A 95 5.55 1.73 27.05
C PRO A 95 6.34 1.02 25.93
N SER A 96 6.24 -0.31 25.83
CA SER A 96 6.89 -1.09 24.77
C SER A 96 6.32 -0.77 23.38
N ARG A 97 4.99 -0.78 23.22
CA ARG A 97 4.32 -0.43 21.95
C ARG A 97 4.62 1.01 21.51
N ARG A 98 4.64 1.93 22.47
CA ARG A 98 4.99 3.33 22.23
C ARG A 98 6.45 3.49 21.80
N SER A 99 7.37 2.75 22.40
CA SER A 99 8.78 2.72 21.97
C SER A 99 8.89 2.26 20.52
N HIS A 100 8.15 1.21 20.14
CA HIS A 100 8.11 0.73 18.77
C HIS A 100 7.59 1.80 17.81
N PHE A 101 6.49 2.49 18.15
CA PHE A 101 5.96 3.61 17.37
C PHE A 101 7.05 4.65 17.06
N TRP A 102 7.77 5.12 18.10
CA TRP A 102 8.81 6.15 17.95
C TRP A 102 10.08 5.68 17.23
N SER A 103 10.24 4.37 17.01
CA SER A 103 11.36 3.79 16.26
C SER A 103 11.13 3.73 14.74
N LEU A 104 9.92 4.07 14.28
CA LEU A 104 9.56 4.04 12.88
C LEU A 104 10.05 5.29 12.15
N ALA A 105 10.26 5.14 10.83
CA ALA A 105 10.78 6.23 10.02
C ALA A 105 9.76 7.36 9.89
N ALA A 106 10.21 8.61 10.03
CA ALA A 106 9.40 9.79 9.77
C ALA A 106 9.98 10.52 8.56
N TYR A 107 9.20 10.65 7.48
CA TYR A 107 9.57 11.51 6.37
C TYR A 107 8.88 12.88 6.50
N ARG A 108 9.68 13.92 6.76
CA ARG A 108 9.20 15.30 6.80
C ARG A 108 9.05 15.83 5.37
N ARG A 109 7.80 16.03 4.95
CA ARG A 109 7.50 16.87 3.80
C ARG A 109 7.63 18.33 4.21
N ARG A 110 8.00 19.25 3.30
CA ARG A 110 7.83 20.70 3.57
C ARG A 110 6.36 20.93 3.83
N HIS A 111 6.03 21.17 5.09
CA HIS A 111 4.69 21.48 5.55
C HIS A 111 4.77 22.92 6.05
N ASP A 112 4.44 23.85 5.17
CA ASP A 112 4.43 25.29 5.51
C ASP A 112 3.11 25.67 6.21
N GLU A 113 2.13 24.77 6.21
CA GLU A 113 0.80 24.96 6.80
C GLU A 113 0.77 24.51 8.27
N VAL A 114 0.34 25.42 9.14
CA VAL A 114 0.28 25.30 10.62
C VAL A 114 -1.14 25.32 11.16
N ASP A 115 -2.13 25.05 10.30
CA ASP A 115 -3.57 25.13 10.62
C ASP A 115 -4.02 24.12 11.70
N TRP A 116 -3.15 23.17 12.06
CA TRP A 116 -3.33 22.19 13.13
C TRP A 116 -2.99 22.73 14.54
N ILE A 117 -2.22 23.82 14.65
CA ILE A 117 -1.80 24.36 15.95
C ILE A 117 -3.00 24.73 16.86
N PRO A 118 -4.06 25.41 16.36
CA PRO A 118 -5.23 25.71 17.17
C PRO A 118 -5.93 24.46 17.72
N ALA A 119 -5.97 23.37 16.94
CA ALA A 119 -6.56 22.10 17.38
C ALA A 119 -5.75 21.50 18.54
N ILE A 120 -4.43 21.43 18.42
CA ILE A 120 -3.55 20.98 19.53
C ILE A 120 -3.74 21.86 20.77
N ARG A 121 -3.81 23.18 20.59
CA ARG A 121 -4.04 24.11 21.71
C ARG A 121 -5.37 23.83 22.40
N SER A 122 -6.44 23.59 21.64
CA SER A 122 -7.75 23.26 22.21
C SER A 122 -7.76 21.92 22.94
N THR A 123 -6.99 20.94 22.49
CA THR A 123 -7.01 19.58 23.05
C THR A 123 -6.06 19.40 24.23
N TYR A 124 -4.89 20.07 24.19
CA TYR A 124 -3.78 19.83 25.12
C TYR A 124 -3.19 21.10 25.75
N GLY A 125 -3.61 22.28 25.30
CA GLY A 125 -2.92 23.55 25.60
C GLY A 125 -3.09 24.09 27.01
N GLU A 126 -4.04 23.57 27.80
CA GLU A 126 -4.25 24.03 29.19
C GLU A 126 -3.28 23.38 30.19
N ASP A 127 -2.74 22.19 29.88
CA ASP A 127 -1.94 21.36 30.79
C ASP A 127 -0.45 21.25 30.39
N CYS A 128 0.04 22.10 29.49
CA CYS A 128 1.37 21.97 28.90
C CYS A 128 2.35 23.07 29.34
N ASP A 129 3.47 22.67 29.95
CA ASP A 129 4.56 23.58 30.35
C ASP A 129 5.31 24.19 29.15
N ASP A 130 5.42 23.44 28.03
CA ASP A 130 6.11 23.86 26.79
C ASP A 130 5.28 23.45 25.56
N PHE A 131 4.43 24.38 25.11
CA PHE A 131 3.52 24.15 24.01
C PHE A 131 4.21 23.95 22.65
N ASP A 132 5.37 24.60 22.44
CA ASP A 132 6.10 24.49 21.18
C ASP A 132 6.75 23.09 21.07
N ALA A 133 7.35 22.60 22.16
CA ALA A 133 7.86 21.24 22.21
C ALA A 133 6.74 20.18 22.05
N LEU A 134 5.54 20.45 22.57
CA LEU A 134 4.38 19.59 22.33
C LEU A 134 3.99 19.57 20.84
N CYS A 135 3.89 20.74 20.20
CA CYS A 135 3.60 20.85 18.78
C CYS A 135 4.60 20.04 17.93
N ASP A 136 5.89 20.15 18.20
CA ASP A 136 6.93 19.38 17.50
C ASP A 136 6.75 17.87 17.68
N LYS A 137 6.37 17.43 18.89
CA LYS A 137 6.16 16.02 19.19
C LYS A 137 4.91 15.45 18.53
N VAL A 138 3.81 16.20 18.52
CA VAL A 138 2.57 15.82 17.82
C VAL A 138 2.80 15.75 16.32
N LEU A 139 3.48 16.74 15.75
CA LEU A 139 3.84 16.75 14.33
C LEU A 139 4.73 15.55 13.99
N HIS A 140 5.74 15.24 14.81
CA HIS A 140 6.60 14.09 14.57
C HIS A 140 5.82 12.77 14.60
N ALA A 141 4.88 12.59 15.55
CA ALA A 141 3.99 11.44 15.56
C ALA A 141 3.18 11.31 14.26
N TRP A 142 2.66 12.44 13.76
CA TRP A 142 1.93 12.47 12.50
C TRP A 142 2.80 12.05 11.30
N LEU A 143 4.04 12.54 11.23
CA LEU A 143 4.96 12.19 10.15
C LEU A 143 5.32 10.70 10.16
N ILE A 144 5.53 10.11 11.35
CA ILE A 144 5.70 8.65 11.50
C ILE A 144 4.48 7.93 10.94
N TYR A 145 3.28 8.36 11.35
CA TYR A 145 2.04 7.71 10.94
C TYR A 145 1.80 7.80 9.43
N GLU A 146 1.91 8.99 8.83
CA GLU A 146 1.78 9.22 7.38
C GLU A 146 2.74 8.35 6.57
N THR A 147 3.98 8.20 7.04
CA THR A 147 5.03 7.49 6.30
C THR A 147 4.80 5.97 6.28
N ASN A 148 4.19 5.41 7.32
CA ASN A 148 4.17 3.96 7.58
C ASN A 148 2.77 3.33 7.65
N ARG A 149 1.69 4.09 7.44
CA ARG A 149 0.33 3.55 7.53
C ARG A 149 -0.04 2.66 6.35
N PHE A 150 -0.91 1.70 6.62
CA PHE A 150 -1.53 0.80 5.66
C PHE A 150 -3.05 0.94 5.71
N THR A 151 -3.72 0.69 4.59
CA THR A 151 -5.19 0.65 4.57
C THR A 151 -5.72 -0.48 5.44
N VAL A 152 -6.66 -0.15 6.33
CA VAL A 152 -7.39 -1.09 7.16
C VAL A 152 -8.83 -1.15 6.65
N ARG A 153 -9.39 -2.36 6.64
CA ARG A 153 -10.78 -2.59 6.24
C ARG A 153 -11.62 -2.88 7.47
N SER A 154 -12.76 -2.22 7.59
CA SER A 154 -13.76 -2.51 8.62
C SER A 154 -14.39 -3.91 8.43
N GLU A 155 -15.18 -4.37 9.39
CA GLU A 155 -15.83 -5.70 9.34
C GLU A 155 -16.69 -5.92 8.08
N GLY A 156 -17.20 -4.85 7.46
CA GLY A 156 -17.93 -4.90 6.19
C GLY A 156 -17.07 -4.75 4.93
N GLY A 157 -15.74 -4.76 5.07
CA GLY A 157 -14.79 -4.60 3.97
C GLY A 157 -14.55 -3.15 3.50
N ALA A 158 -15.21 -2.16 4.11
CA ALA A 158 -15.05 -0.75 3.73
C ALA A 158 -13.64 -0.24 4.09
N ARG A 159 -13.07 0.60 3.23
CA ARG A 159 -11.73 1.19 3.36
C ARG A 159 -11.84 2.59 3.98
N ASP A 160 -12.21 2.65 5.25
CA ASP A 160 -12.49 3.90 6.01
C ASP A 160 -11.50 4.14 7.16
N GLN A 161 -10.48 3.29 7.26
CA GLN A 161 -9.47 3.34 8.30
C GLN A 161 -8.08 3.08 7.73
N MET A 162 -7.10 3.56 8.49
CA MET A 162 -5.69 3.33 8.27
C MET A 162 -5.09 2.80 9.58
N GLY A 163 -4.05 2.00 9.46
CA GLY A 163 -3.40 1.36 10.60
C GLY A 163 -1.90 1.34 10.47
N LEU A 164 -1.23 1.31 11.62
CA LEU A 164 0.22 1.23 11.69
C LEU A 164 0.64 -0.20 12.04
N PHE A 165 1.54 -0.77 11.24
CA PHE A 165 1.97 -2.16 11.33
C PHE A 165 3.50 -2.19 11.29
N PRO A 166 4.17 -2.12 12.46
CA PRO A 166 5.60 -1.87 12.52
C PRO A 166 6.50 -2.88 11.80
N LEU A 167 6.15 -4.18 11.77
CA LEU A 167 6.89 -5.19 11.03
C LEU A 167 6.69 -5.00 9.52
N ALA A 168 5.44 -4.81 9.08
CA ALA A 168 5.14 -4.54 7.68
C ALA A 168 5.74 -3.21 7.18
N ALA A 169 5.86 -2.20 8.05
CA ALA A 169 6.49 -0.92 7.74
C ALA A 169 7.98 -1.01 7.37
N ARG A 170 8.62 -2.17 7.61
CA ARG A 170 10.00 -2.44 7.17
C ARG A 170 10.11 -2.86 5.70
N LEU A 171 8.99 -3.14 5.03
CA LEU A 171 8.99 -3.48 3.60
C LEU A 171 9.29 -2.24 2.77
N ASN A 172 10.36 -2.29 1.99
CA ASN A 172 10.66 -1.26 1.01
C ASN A 172 9.80 -1.38 -0.25
N HIS A 173 9.78 -0.30 -1.03
CA HIS A 173 9.05 -0.24 -2.29
C HIS A 173 9.82 -0.87 -3.46
N SER A 174 9.12 -1.66 -4.27
CA SER A 174 9.50 -1.99 -5.65
C SER A 174 8.30 -1.80 -6.59
N CYS A 175 8.56 -1.32 -7.82
CA CYS A 175 7.54 -1.28 -8.87
C CYS A 175 7.27 -2.66 -9.49
N ARG A 176 8.09 -3.65 -9.15
CA ARG A 176 7.91 -5.08 -9.40
C ARG A 176 8.10 -5.80 -8.06
N PRO A 177 7.10 -5.74 -7.17
CA PRO A 177 7.21 -6.31 -5.83
C PRO A 177 7.29 -7.84 -5.90
N ASN A 178 7.85 -8.45 -4.86
CA ASN A 178 7.87 -9.90 -4.69
C ASN A 178 6.97 -10.37 -3.53
N VAL A 179 6.36 -9.43 -2.81
CA VAL A 179 5.29 -9.69 -1.85
C VAL A 179 4.10 -8.77 -2.07
N PHE A 180 2.94 -9.21 -1.59
CA PHE A 180 1.73 -8.41 -1.53
C PHE A 180 1.23 -8.32 -0.10
N HIS A 181 0.67 -7.17 0.26
CA HIS A 181 0.09 -6.92 1.57
C HIS A 181 -1.40 -6.59 1.45
N ARG A 182 -2.22 -7.10 2.38
CA ARG A 182 -3.63 -6.71 2.48
C ARG A 182 -4.13 -6.90 3.91
N HIS A 183 -4.94 -5.96 4.39
CA HIS A 183 -5.65 -6.13 5.66
C HIS A 183 -6.80 -7.14 5.47
N ASN A 184 -6.66 -8.31 6.09
CA ASN A 184 -7.72 -9.31 6.17
C ASN A 184 -8.65 -8.93 7.34
N HIS A 185 -9.81 -8.38 7.00
CA HIS A 185 -10.81 -7.94 7.98
C HIS A 185 -11.50 -9.10 8.71
N LEU A 186 -11.53 -10.31 8.13
CA LEU A 186 -12.12 -11.50 8.76
C LEU A 186 -11.33 -11.98 9.98
N ILE A 187 -10.04 -11.67 10.03
CA ILE A 187 -9.16 -11.99 11.16
C ILE A 187 -8.60 -10.73 11.85
N GLY A 188 -8.87 -9.53 11.32
CA GLY A 188 -8.39 -8.25 11.85
C GLY A 188 -6.87 -8.12 11.84
N ARG A 189 -6.19 -8.60 10.79
CA ARG A 189 -4.71 -8.59 10.67
C ARG A 189 -4.26 -8.13 9.30
N LEU A 190 -3.12 -7.45 9.23
CA LEU A 190 -2.38 -7.25 7.98
C LEU A 190 -1.63 -8.55 7.64
N THR A 191 -1.83 -9.07 6.43
CA THR A 191 -1.12 -10.26 5.95
C THR A 191 -0.19 -9.88 4.80
N ILE A 192 0.96 -10.57 4.73
CA ILE A 192 1.95 -10.40 3.66
C ILE A 192 2.28 -11.78 3.09
N HIS A 193 2.13 -11.94 1.78
CA HIS A 193 2.40 -13.19 1.08
C HIS A 193 3.41 -12.99 -0.05
N ALA A 194 4.23 -14.00 -0.31
CA ALA A 194 5.13 -14.04 -1.47
C ALA A 194 4.33 -14.19 -2.77
N LEU A 195 4.55 -13.28 -3.72
CA LEU A 195 3.90 -13.32 -5.04
C LEU A 195 4.54 -14.33 -5.99
N ARG A 196 5.83 -14.59 -5.79
CA ARG A 196 6.68 -15.52 -6.53
C ARG A 196 7.66 -16.18 -5.59
N ASP A 197 8.43 -17.12 -6.12
CA ASP A 197 9.60 -17.63 -5.42
C ASP A 197 10.61 -16.49 -5.20
N ILE A 198 11.15 -16.40 -3.99
CA ILE A 198 12.14 -15.41 -3.57
C ILE A 198 13.42 -16.14 -3.20
N GLU A 199 14.54 -15.78 -3.82
CA GLU A 199 15.84 -16.39 -3.54
C GLU A 199 16.42 -15.91 -2.20
N ALA A 200 17.28 -16.74 -1.60
CA ALA A 200 18.01 -16.33 -0.40
C ALA A 200 18.89 -15.10 -0.69
N GLY A 201 18.77 -14.07 0.14
CA GLY A 201 19.47 -12.81 0.00
C GLY A 201 18.74 -11.75 -0.82
N GLU A 202 17.62 -12.06 -1.48
CA GLU A 202 16.75 -11.05 -2.08
C GLU A 202 16.10 -10.16 -1.02
N GLU A 203 15.94 -8.87 -1.34
CA GLU A 203 15.13 -7.96 -0.55
C GLU A 203 13.64 -8.25 -0.78
N VAL A 204 12.88 -8.27 0.31
CA VAL A 204 11.44 -8.47 0.31
C VAL A 204 10.77 -7.10 0.21
N CYS A 205 10.15 -6.83 -0.94
CA CYS A 205 9.61 -5.54 -1.30
C CYS A 205 8.13 -5.63 -1.70
N THR A 206 7.35 -4.67 -1.21
CA THR A 206 5.95 -4.45 -1.62
C THR A 206 5.84 -3.27 -2.59
N SER A 207 4.67 -3.05 -3.19
CA SER A 207 4.36 -1.79 -3.84
C SER A 207 3.67 -0.83 -2.87
N TYR A 208 4.01 0.46 -2.91
CA TYR A 208 3.32 1.53 -2.16
C TYR A 208 2.25 2.22 -3.01
N ILE A 209 2.19 1.85 -4.29
CA ILE A 209 1.38 2.48 -5.33
C ILE A 209 0.78 1.38 -6.22
N ASP A 210 -0.14 1.74 -7.09
CA ASP A 210 -0.61 0.80 -8.11
C ASP A 210 0.55 0.43 -9.07
N VAL A 211 0.73 -0.87 -9.30
CA VAL A 211 1.79 -1.39 -10.16
C VAL A 211 1.56 -1.05 -11.63
N VAL A 212 0.32 -0.75 -12.05
CA VAL A 212 0.04 -0.44 -13.47
C VAL A 212 0.47 0.96 -13.87
N HIS A 213 0.81 1.84 -12.91
CA HIS A 213 1.18 3.22 -13.22
C HIS A 213 2.40 3.33 -14.15
N PRO A 214 2.39 4.23 -15.15
CA PRO A 214 3.54 4.57 -15.96
C PRO A 214 4.61 5.30 -15.14
N MET A 215 5.86 5.32 -15.62
CA MET A 215 7.02 5.80 -14.88
C MET A 215 6.86 7.22 -14.35
N ARG A 216 6.28 8.12 -15.17
CA ARG A 216 6.06 9.52 -14.75
C ARG A 216 5.20 9.57 -13.49
N GLU A 217 4.16 8.76 -13.45
CA GLU A 217 3.21 8.72 -12.36
C GLU A 217 3.78 8.03 -11.12
N ARG A 218 4.47 6.89 -11.30
CA ARG A 218 5.22 6.23 -10.21
C ARG A 218 6.18 7.20 -9.53
N ARG A 219 7.00 7.91 -10.31
CA ARG A 219 7.93 8.92 -9.79
C ARG A 219 7.22 10.10 -9.13
N ARG A 220 6.02 10.48 -9.58
CA ARG A 220 5.25 11.58 -9.01
C ARG A 220 4.74 11.23 -7.61
N ILE A 221 4.08 10.08 -7.49
CA ILE A 221 3.44 9.61 -6.26
C ILE A 221 4.50 9.27 -5.21
N LEU A 222 5.57 8.57 -5.60
CA LEU A 222 6.61 8.11 -4.66
C LEU A 222 7.39 9.24 -3.96
N ARG A 223 7.34 10.49 -4.49
CA ARG A 223 7.87 11.66 -3.77
C ARG A 223 7.19 11.89 -2.42
N HIS A 224 6.00 11.34 -2.22
CA HIS A 224 5.31 11.36 -0.93
C HIS A 224 6.17 10.74 0.19
N TRP A 225 6.98 9.72 -0.14
CA TRP A 225 7.92 9.07 0.78
C TRP A 225 9.36 9.60 0.66
N GLY A 226 9.58 10.66 -0.11
CA GLY A 226 10.89 11.33 -0.15
C GLY A 226 12.01 10.63 -0.92
N PHE A 227 11.72 9.56 -1.66
CA PHE A 227 12.73 8.83 -2.41
C PHE A 227 12.42 8.76 -3.91
N LYS A 228 13.46 8.44 -4.70
CA LYS A 228 13.34 8.08 -6.12
C LYS A 228 13.57 6.59 -6.26
N CYS A 229 12.54 5.86 -6.66
CA CYS A 229 12.65 4.41 -6.85
C CYS A 229 13.76 4.04 -7.83
N ALA A 230 14.57 3.06 -7.42
CA ALA A 230 15.68 2.53 -8.18
C ALA A 230 15.58 1.00 -8.32
N CYS A 231 14.37 0.43 -8.32
CA CYS A 231 14.17 -0.97 -8.70
C CYS A 231 14.53 -1.22 -10.17
N GLY A 232 14.62 -2.49 -10.59
CA GLY A 232 14.99 -2.87 -11.97
C GLY A 232 14.18 -2.12 -13.04
N GLU A 233 12.85 -2.04 -12.86
CA GLU A 233 11.93 -1.31 -13.75
C GLU A 233 12.25 0.18 -13.87
N CYS A 234 12.67 0.80 -12.77
CA CYS A 234 12.94 2.24 -12.73
C CYS A 234 14.38 2.58 -13.16
N ARG A 235 15.33 1.64 -13.03
CA ARG A 235 16.72 1.78 -13.50
C ARG A 235 16.83 1.57 -15.01
N HIS A 236 16.07 0.63 -15.57
CA HIS A 236 16.13 0.25 -16.97
C HIS A 236 14.76 0.36 -17.65
N PRO A 237 14.19 1.56 -17.81
CA PRO A 237 12.91 1.72 -18.49
C PRO A 237 12.98 1.27 -19.95
N GLY A 238 12.14 0.31 -20.32
CA GLY A 238 11.87 -0.03 -21.71
C GLY A 238 10.72 0.80 -22.28
N ALA A 239 10.88 1.35 -23.49
CA ALA A 239 9.83 2.13 -24.16
C ALA A 239 8.53 1.32 -24.37
N ALA A 240 8.66 0.03 -24.70
CA ALA A 240 7.53 -0.87 -24.85
C ALA A 240 6.75 -1.04 -23.54
N GLY A 241 7.45 -1.27 -22.42
CA GLY A 241 6.79 -1.44 -21.13
C GLY A 241 6.14 -0.17 -20.61
N GLU A 242 6.74 1.00 -20.86
CA GLU A 242 6.10 2.27 -20.55
C GLU A 242 4.82 2.49 -21.37
N HIS A 243 4.81 2.09 -22.65
CA HIS A 243 3.60 2.15 -23.47
C HIS A 243 2.49 1.23 -22.92
N ARG A 244 2.85 0.00 -22.52
CA ARG A 244 1.90 -0.96 -21.94
C ARG A 244 1.34 -0.47 -20.61
N ARG A 245 2.17 0.05 -19.70
CA ARG A 245 1.69 0.62 -18.42
C ARG A 245 0.81 1.84 -18.61
N LYS A 246 1.14 2.72 -19.56
CA LYS A 246 0.25 3.83 -19.92
C LYS A 246 -1.11 3.31 -20.41
N ARG A 247 -1.10 2.29 -21.27
CA ARG A 247 -2.35 1.67 -21.77
C ARG A 247 -3.16 1.01 -20.65
N LEU A 248 -2.50 0.29 -19.75
CA LEU A 248 -3.13 -0.31 -18.56
C LEU A 248 -3.76 0.76 -17.65
N GLU A 249 -3.09 1.89 -17.43
CA GLU A 249 -3.64 3.00 -16.65
C GLU A 249 -4.89 3.61 -17.31
N GLU A 250 -4.87 3.84 -18.62
CA GLU A 250 -6.02 4.33 -19.39
C GLU A 250 -7.21 3.37 -19.31
N MET A 251 -6.96 2.06 -19.43
CA MET A 251 -7.98 1.02 -19.34
C MET A 251 -8.53 0.85 -17.93
N THR A 252 -7.68 0.93 -16.91
CA THR A 252 -8.09 0.90 -15.50
C THR A 252 -9.03 2.08 -15.20
N ALA A 253 -8.69 3.28 -15.67
CA ALA A 253 -9.55 4.45 -15.54
C ALA A 253 -10.88 4.31 -16.30
N LYS A 254 -10.86 3.68 -17.48
CA LYS A 254 -12.07 3.36 -18.25
C LYS A 254 -12.96 2.37 -17.49
N MET A 255 -12.40 1.27 -17.00
CA MET A 255 -13.15 0.23 -16.27
C MET A 255 -13.78 0.77 -14.99
N ARG A 256 -13.08 1.63 -14.23
CA ARG A 256 -13.68 2.31 -13.07
C ARG A 256 -14.92 3.11 -13.44
N LYS A 257 -14.92 3.80 -14.59
CA LYS A 257 -16.10 4.55 -15.07
C LYS A 257 -17.23 3.62 -15.54
N GLU A 258 -16.89 2.52 -16.20
CA GLU A 258 -17.88 1.53 -16.62
C GLU A 258 -18.55 0.87 -15.42
N GLU A 259 -17.81 0.48 -14.38
CA GLU A 259 -18.38 -0.08 -13.15
C GLU A 259 -19.29 0.92 -12.42
N GLN A 260 -18.91 2.20 -12.37
CA GLN A 260 -19.81 3.25 -11.85
C GLN A 260 -21.10 3.35 -12.68
N ARG A 261 -20.99 3.31 -14.01
CA ARG A 261 -22.15 3.34 -14.90
C ARG A 261 -23.02 2.09 -14.74
N ARG A 262 -22.42 0.92 -14.57
CA ARG A 262 -23.08 -0.36 -14.30
C ARG A 262 -23.92 -0.33 -13.03
N ALA A 263 -23.40 0.28 -11.96
CA ALA A 263 -24.16 0.45 -10.72
C ALA A 263 -25.41 1.34 -10.88
N MET A 264 -25.45 2.17 -11.93
CA MET A 264 -26.52 3.15 -12.19
C MET A 264 -27.47 2.74 -13.33
N MET A 265 -27.10 1.75 -14.15
CA MET A 265 -27.82 1.38 -15.36
C MET A 265 -27.92 -0.14 -15.49
N ASN A 266 -29.06 -0.63 -15.97
CA ASN A 266 -29.20 -2.05 -16.29
C ASN A 266 -28.40 -2.36 -17.56
N TRP A 267 -27.25 -3.01 -17.39
CA TRP A 267 -26.44 -3.51 -18.49
C TRP A 267 -27.14 -4.67 -19.17
N ASP A 268 -27.07 -4.69 -20.50
CA ASP A 268 -27.43 -5.85 -21.29
C ASP A 268 -26.22 -6.75 -21.59
N ARG A 269 -26.48 -7.86 -22.26
CA ARG A 269 -25.45 -8.83 -22.67
C ARG A 269 -24.31 -8.18 -23.47
N TRP A 270 -24.59 -7.17 -24.29
CA TRP A 270 -23.61 -6.53 -25.16
C TRP A 270 -22.74 -5.51 -24.41
N ASP A 271 -23.29 -4.83 -23.40
CA ASP A 271 -22.51 -4.01 -22.49
C ASP A 271 -21.45 -4.86 -21.78
N TYR A 272 -21.84 -6.02 -21.23
CA TYR A 272 -20.90 -6.96 -20.63
C TYR A 272 -19.85 -7.45 -21.62
N ALA A 273 -20.27 -7.91 -22.82
CA ALA A 273 -19.34 -8.42 -23.83
C ALA A 273 -18.32 -7.37 -24.27
N ARG A 274 -18.74 -6.10 -24.42
CA ARG A 274 -17.83 -5.00 -24.79
C ARG A 274 -16.80 -4.71 -23.70
N SER A 275 -17.23 -4.67 -22.44
CA SER A 275 -16.34 -4.40 -21.31
C SER A 275 -15.42 -5.59 -21.03
N LEU A 276 -15.87 -6.81 -21.28
CA LEU A 276 -15.06 -8.02 -21.20
C LEU A 276 -13.88 -8.00 -22.18
N GLY A 277 -14.08 -7.51 -23.41
CA GLY A 277 -12.98 -7.31 -24.36
C GLY A 277 -11.91 -6.32 -23.87
N VAL A 278 -12.28 -5.35 -23.03
CA VAL A 278 -11.31 -4.46 -22.36
C VAL A 278 -10.52 -5.25 -21.32
N LEU A 279 -11.18 -6.09 -20.53
CA LEU A 279 -10.52 -6.93 -19.52
C LEU A 279 -9.56 -7.94 -20.17
N GLU A 280 -9.93 -8.54 -21.30
CA GLU A 280 -9.05 -9.44 -22.07
C GLU A 280 -7.76 -8.75 -22.51
N GLU A 281 -7.86 -7.53 -23.05
CA GLU A 281 -6.68 -6.73 -23.41
C GLU A 281 -5.84 -6.38 -22.16
N MET A 282 -6.46 -6.09 -21.01
CA MET A 282 -5.72 -5.84 -19.76
C MET A 282 -4.93 -7.07 -19.33
N VAL A 283 -5.56 -8.25 -19.33
CA VAL A 283 -4.91 -9.52 -18.95
C VAL A 283 -3.71 -9.80 -19.85
N ALA A 284 -3.84 -9.61 -21.16
CA ALA A 284 -2.74 -9.80 -22.10
C ALA A 284 -1.58 -8.84 -21.83
N LEU A 285 -1.86 -7.54 -21.68
CA LEU A 285 -0.86 -6.52 -21.39
C LEU A 285 -0.16 -6.74 -20.04
N MET A 286 -0.90 -7.17 -19.02
CA MET A 286 -0.33 -7.52 -17.72
C MET A 286 0.62 -8.71 -17.82
N GLY A 287 0.28 -9.75 -18.60
CA GLY A 287 1.17 -10.87 -18.87
C GLY A 287 2.46 -10.46 -19.57
N GLU A 288 2.37 -9.60 -20.60
CA GLU A 288 3.57 -9.07 -21.29
C GLU A 288 4.46 -8.18 -20.42
N GLU A 289 3.86 -7.49 -19.43
CA GLU A 289 4.59 -6.72 -18.42
C GLU A 289 5.13 -7.57 -17.27
N GLY A 290 4.76 -8.85 -17.21
CA GLY A 290 5.06 -9.74 -16.10
C GLY A 290 4.43 -9.28 -14.79
N LEU A 291 3.20 -8.79 -14.85
CA LEU A 291 2.34 -8.43 -13.70
C LEU A 291 1.28 -9.51 -13.42
N ASP A 292 1.50 -10.71 -13.96
CA ASP A 292 0.61 -11.87 -13.90
C ASP A 292 0.51 -12.53 -12.52
N GLU A 293 1.37 -12.10 -11.59
CA GLU A 293 1.36 -12.54 -10.19
C GLU A 293 0.81 -11.47 -9.25
N SER A 294 0.30 -10.35 -9.78
CA SER A 294 -0.25 -9.27 -8.96
C SER A 294 -1.71 -9.54 -8.56
N ASP A 295 -2.08 -9.09 -7.37
CA ASP A 295 -3.47 -9.03 -6.90
C ASP A 295 -4.36 -8.18 -7.84
N THR A 296 -3.81 -7.16 -8.51
CA THR A 296 -4.51 -6.41 -9.55
C THR A 296 -5.00 -7.31 -10.69
N LEU A 297 -4.24 -8.35 -11.06
CA LEU A 297 -4.71 -9.30 -12.05
C LEU A 297 -5.89 -10.12 -11.51
N GLY A 298 -5.84 -10.53 -10.23
CA GLY A 298 -6.92 -11.21 -9.53
C GLY A 298 -8.24 -10.45 -9.64
N GLU A 299 -8.22 -9.15 -9.35
CA GLU A 299 -9.37 -8.26 -9.51
C GLU A 299 -9.89 -8.22 -10.96
N VAL A 300 -9.00 -8.11 -11.95
CA VAL A 300 -9.36 -8.06 -13.39
C VAL A 300 -9.99 -9.37 -13.86
N VAL A 301 -9.40 -10.52 -13.52
CA VAL A 301 -9.92 -11.83 -13.96
C VAL A 301 -11.19 -12.22 -13.19
N GLY A 302 -11.31 -11.83 -11.93
CA GLY A 302 -12.54 -12.01 -11.14
C GLY A 302 -13.72 -11.25 -11.74
N LEU A 303 -13.52 -9.98 -12.09
CA LEU A 303 -14.53 -9.18 -12.78
C LEU A 303 -14.87 -9.76 -14.16
N GLY A 304 -13.89 -10.23 -14.90
CA GLY A 304 -14.14 -10.80 -16.22
C GLY A 304 -14.86 -12.14 -16.17
N ALA A 305 -14.66 -12.95 -15.13
CA ALA A 305 -15.45 -14.16 -14.90
C ALA A 305 -16.94 -13.81 -14.71
N GLU A 306 -17.24 -12.79 -13.90
CA GLU A 306 -18.60 -12.30 -13.71
C GLU A 306 -19.24 -11.79 -15.00
N TYR A 307 -18.49 -11.01 -15.79
CA TYR A 307 -18.96 -10.52 -17.07
C TYR A 307 -19.20 -11.67 -18.05
N ALA A 308 -18.31 -12.66 -18.10
CA ALA A 308 -18.46 -13.84 -18.94
C ALA A 308 -19.74 -14.63 -18.62
N MET A 309 -20.09 -14.77 -17.32
CA MET A 309 -21.37 -15.37 -16.91
C MET A 309 -22.56 -14.56 -17.42
N ASN A 310 -22.53 -13.23 -17.28
CA ASN A 310 -23.59 -12.35 -17.78
C ASN A 310 -23.73 -12.36 -19.31
N VAL A 311 -22.65 -12.66 -20.04
CA VAL A 311 -22.68 -12.89 -21.50
C VAL A 311 -23.18 -14.30 -21.85
N GLY A 312 -23.15 -15.24 -20.90
CA GLY A 312 -23.44 -16.65 -21.13
C GLY A 312 -22.26 -17.44 -21.72
N TRP A 313 -21.04 -16.92 -21.58
CA TRP A 313 -19.79 -17.57 -21.99
C TRP A 313 -19.21 -18.39 -20.83
N TRP A 314 -19.92 -19.46 -20.46
CA TRP A 314 -19.65 -20.24 -19.25
C TRP A 314 -18.28 -20.92 -19.19
N ASP A 315 -17.73 -21.35 -20.32
CA ASP A 315 -16.40 -21.96 -20.34
C ASP A 315 -15.32 -20.95 -19.96
N MET A 316 -15.40 -19.74 -20.52
CA MET A 316 -14.49 -18.65 -20.16
C MET A 316 -14.70 -18.18 -18.72
N ALA A 317 -15.96 -18.13 -18.25
CA ALA A 317 -16.27 -17.78 -16.87
C ALA A 317 -15.59 -18.74 -15.87
N LYS A 318 -15.67 -20.06 -16.13
CA LYS A 318 -15.01 -21.08 -15.30
C LYS A 318 -13.49 -20.91 -15.30
N GLU A 319 -12.88 -20.74 -16.47
CA GLU A 319 -11.44 -20.54 -16.61
C GLU A 319 -10.96 -19.31 -15.83
N TRP A 320 -11.64 -18.18 -15.99
CA TRP A 320 -11.27 -16.91 -15.34
C TRP A 320 -11.53 -16.96 -13.83
N ALA A 321 -12.61 -17.58 -13.38
CA ALA A 321 -12.91 -17.74 -11.95
C ALA A 321 -11.90 -18.68 -11.26
N GLN A 322 -11.46 -19.75 -11.93
CA GLN A 322 -10.41 -20.64 -11.43
C GLN A 322 -9.08 -19.89 -11.30
N ARG A 323 -8.72 -19.11 -12.32
CA ARG A 323 -7.52 -18.26 -12.28
C ARG A 323 -7.58 -17.21 -11.17
N ALA A 324 -8.76 -16.60 -10.94
CA ALA A 324 -8.97 -15.69 -9.81
C ALA A 324 -8.67 -16.39 -8.49
N CYS A 325 -9.25 -17.58 -8.25
CA CYS A 325 -9.01 -18.35 -7.01
C CYS A 325 -7.52 -18.60 -6.77
N GLU A 326 -6.77 -18.99 -7.80
CA GLU A 326 -5.33 -19.27 -7.70
C GLU A 326 -4.51 -18.02 -7.36
N ILE A 327 -4.85 -16.87 -7.95
CA ILE A 327 -4.18 -15.59 -7.67
C ILE A 327 -4.51 -15.12 -6.25
N GLU A 328 -5.79 -15.11 -5.87
CA GLU A 328 -6.21 -14.67 -4.53
C GLU A 328 -5.64 -15.57 -3.44
N GLU A 329 -5.57 -16.89 -3.66
CA GLU A 329 -4.96 -17.81 -2.70
C GLU A 329 -3.48 -17.48 -2.49
N ARG A 330 -2.77 -17.18 -3.56
CA ARG A 330 -1.35 -16.81 -3.51
C ARG A 330 -1.13 -15.47 -2.84
N CYS A 331 -1.96 -14.47 -3.15
CA CYS A 331 -1.78 -13.10 -2.68
C CYS A 331 -2.28 -12.89 -1.24
N LEU A 332 -3.33 -13.62 -0.84
CA LEU A 332 -4.10 -13.34 0.37
C LEU A 332 -4.28 -14.56 1.29
N GLY A 333 -4.15 -15.77 0.75
CA GLY A 333 -4.46 -17.02 1.44
C GLY A 333 -5.95 -17.34 1.43
N ARG A 334 -6.28 -18.58 1.83
CA ARG A 334 -7.66 -19.13 1.80
C ARG A 334 -8.60 -18.58 2.88
N ASP A 335 -8.09 -17.76 3.78
CA ASP A 335 -8.86 -17.09 4.84
C ASP A 335 -9.18 -15.63 4.49
N GLY A 336 -8.81 -15.15 3.30
CA GLY A 336 -9.16 -13.82 2.79
C GLY A 336 -10.55 -13.79 2.17
N SER A 337 -11.26 -12.66 2.33
CA SER A 337 -12.57 -12.42 1.74
C SER A 337 -12.60 -12.60 0.23
N GLU A 338 -11.59 -12.09 -0.47
CA GLU A 338 -11.53 -12.09 -1.93
C GLU A 338 -11.34 -13.49 -2.49
N TRP A 339 -10.59 -14.34 -1.77
CA TRP A 339 -10.50 -15.75 -2.13
C TRP A 339 -11.84 -16.46 -1.94
N LEU A 340 -12.58 -16.17 -0.85
CA LEU A 340 -13.91 -16.73 -0.63
C LEU A 340 -14.90 -16.28 -1.72
N GLU A 341 -14.90 -15.00 -2.09
CA GLU A 341 -15.70 -14.45 -3.19
C GLU A 341 -15.32 -15.06 -4.55
N ALA A 342 -14.02 -15.26 -4.81
CA ALA A 342 -13.54 -15.93 -6.02
C ALA A 342 -14.02 -17.40 -6.06
N ARG A 343 -14.00 -18.09 -4.92
CA ARG A 343 -14.48 -19.47 -4.78
C ARG A 343 -15.99 -19.60 -5.00
N GLU A 344 -16.78 -18.66 -4.48
CA GLU A 344 -18.23 -18.61 -4.73
C GLU A 344 -18.51 -18.39 -6.23
N ARG A 345 -17.80 -17.45 -6.85
CA ARG A 345 -17.91 -17.15 -8.28
C ARG A 345 -17.52 -18.34 -9.16
N LEU A 346 -16.49 -19.09 -8.78
CA LEU A 346 -16.12 -20.34 -9.47
C LEU A 346 -17.23 -21.38 -9.35
N ALA A 347 -17.80 -21.58 -8.15
CA ALA A 347 -18.89 -22.52 -7.94
C ALA A 347 -20.16 -22.14 -8.73
N GLU A 348 -20.42 -20.84 -8.93
CA GLU A 348 -21.48 -20.36 -9.80
C GLU A 348 -21.19 -20.66 -11.28
N ALA A 349 -19.98 -20.36 -11.75
CA ALA A 349 -19.56 -20.63 -13.12
C ALA A 349 -19.62 -22.14 -13.45
N GLU A 350 -19.27 -23.01 -12.49
CA GLU A 350 -19.34 -24.48 -12.62
C GLU A 350 -20.76 -25.02 -12.73
N LYS A 351 -21.73 -24.39 -12.06
CA LYS A 351 -23.16 -24.77 -12.18
C LYS A 351 -23.70 -24.50 -13.58
N GLY A 352 -23.14 -23.52 -14.29
CA GLY A 352 -23.60 -23.14 -15.62
C GLY A 352 -24.90 -22.32 -15.59
N PRO A 353 -25.58 -22.15 -16.74
CA PRO A 353 -26.80 -21.36 -16.80
C PRO A 353 -27.89 -21.96 -15.92
N ALA A 354 -28.64 -21.11 -15.22
CA ALA A 354 -29.85 -21.53 -14.53
C ALA A 354 -30.77 -22.23 -15.55
N VAL A 355 -31.10 -23.50 -15.30
CA VAL A 355 -32.06 -24.23 -16.12
C VAL A 355 -33.42 -23.57 -15.89
N PRO A 356 -34.08 -23.03 -16.93
CA PRO A 356 -35.42 -22.47 -16.75
C PRO A 356 -36.36 -23.57 -16.27
N GLU A 357 -37.13 -23.31 -15.20
CA GLU A 357 -38.23 -24.17 -14.76
C GLU A 357 -39.36 -24.27 -15.78
#